data_AF-A0A7V9THB3-F1
#
_entry.id   AF-A0A7V9THB3-F1
#
_cell.length_a   1.000
_cell.length_b   1.000
_cell.length_c   1.000
_cell.angle_alpha   90.00
_cell.angle_beta   90.00
_cell.angle_gamma   90.00
#
_symmetry.space_group_name_H-M   'P 1'
#
loop_
_entity.id
_entity.type
_entity.pdbx_description
1 polymer ?
#
loop_
_entity_poly.entity_id
_entity_poly.type
_entity_poly.pdbx_seq_one_letter_code
_entity_poly.pdbx_strand_id
1 'polypeptide(L)'
;MIRLAIALLLTCVLTFPAGAQEPVQQPVASADTTASADSSAISPRGALVRSLILPGWGQTYVGAPGRGAIYFAAEVGSLWMVYKSRQQLLAARVLERHLLDTGVLPANDRLDLVISREAQQEDWITLAIFLLFFSGADAYVAAHLADFDERFGVRQSAGGGIELEARIPVGVRR
;
A
#
# COMPACT_ATOMS: atom_id res chain seq x y z
N MET A 1 20.80 11.71 12.40
CA MET A 1 19.36 11.51 12.69
C MET A 1 18.59 10.86 11.54
N ILE A 2 18.85 11.21 10.26
CA ILE A 2 18.17 10.58 9.09
C ILE A 2 18.49 9.08 8.92
N ARG A 3 19.69 8.63 9.31
CA ARG A 3 20.06 7.20 9.31
C ARG A 3 19.25 6.34 10.28
N LEU A 4 18.67 6.93 11.33
CA LEU A 4 17.91 6.23 12.36
C LEU A 4 16.44 6.02 11.94
N ALA A 5 15.87 6.94 11.17
CA ALA A 5 14.53 6.82 10.61
C ALA A 5 14.46 5.79 9.47
N ILE A 6 15.52 5.67 8.66
CA ILE A 6 15.63 4.63 7.62
C ILE A 6 15.83 3.25 8.27
N ALA A 7 16.60 3.15 9.36
CA ALA A 7 16.75 1.91 10.11
C ALA A 7 15.46 1.44 10.79
N LEU A 8 14.60 2.36 11.26
CA LEU A 8 13.31 2.03 11.89
C LEU A 8 12.26 1.56 10.87
N LEU A 9 12.28 2.12 9.64
CA LEU A 9 11.36 1.73 8.56
C LEU A 9 11.80 0.41 7.90
N LEU A 10 13.10 0.09 7.92
CA LEU A 10 13.62 -1.22 7.50
C LEU A 10 13.38 -2.34 8.54
N THR A 11 13.28 -2.01 9.84
CA THR A 11 13.08 -3.04 10.88
C THR A 11 11.62 -3.48 11.01
N CYS A 12 10.64 -2.64 10.69
CA CYS A 12 9.23 -3.07 10.71
C CYS A 12 8.85 -4.05 9.58
N VAL A 13 9.60 -4.10 8.47
CA VAL A 13 9.34 -5.03 7.36
C VAL A 13 9.88 -6.44 7.64
N LEU A 14 10.79 -6.59 8.62
CA LEU A 14 11.43 -7.86 8.94
C LEU A 14 10.76 -8.63 10.09
N THR A 15 9.76 -8.07 10.75
CA THR A 15 8.98 -8.76 11.79
C THR A 15 7.70 -9.34 11.20
N PHE A 16 7.83 -10.17 10.17
CA PHE A 16 6.81 -11.20 9.95
C PHE A 16 6.93 -12.19 11.12
N PRO A 17 5.85 -12.53 11.85
CA PRO A 17 5.86 -13.73 12.66
C PRO A 17 6.01 -14.91 11.70
N ALA A 18 7.24 -15.42 11.64
CA ALA A 18 7.54 -16.72 11.08
C ALA A 18 6.77 -17.77 11.90
N GLY A 19 6.00 -18.61 11.21
CA GLY A 19 5.62 -19.95 11.64
C GLY A 19 4.78 -20.06 12.90
N ALA A 20 3.45 -19.97 12.75
CA ALA A 20 2.54 -20.79 13.54
C ALA A 20 1.99 -21.90 12.61
N GLN A 21 2.77 -22.97 12.42
CA GLN A 21 2.22 -24.26 12.01
C GLN A 21 1.58 -24.87 13.26
N GLU A 22 0.25 -24.81 13.36
CA GLU A 22 -0.46 -25.67 14.32
C GLU A 22 -0.46 -27.12 13.80
N PRO A 23 -0.19 -28.10 14.69
CA PRO A 23 -0.05 -29.51 14.32
C PRO A 23 -1.37 -30.08 13.80
N VAL A 24 -1.24 -30.89 12.74
CA VAL A 24 -2.33 -31.61 12.08
C VAL A 24 -2.98 -32.61 13.05
N GLN A 25 -4.24 -32.37 13.40
CA GLN A 25 -5.18 -33.39 13.85
C GLN A 25 -6.34 -33.45 12.83
N GLN A 26 -6.45 -34.58 12.13
CA GLN A 26 -7.63 -34.97 11.34
C GLN A 26 -8.27 -36.20 12.02
N PRO A 27 -9.55 -36.53 11.76
CA PRO A 27 -10.74 -35.70 11.94
C PRO A 27 -11.81 -36.46 12.77
N VAL A 28 -12.65 -35.75 13.53
CA VAL A 28 -13.94 -36.34 13.97
C VAL A 28 -15.04 -35.56 13.28
N ALA A 29 -15.79 -36.25 12.42
CA ALA A 29 -16.93 -35.71 11.73
C ALA A 29 -17.95 -35.17 12.75
N SER A 30 -18.32 -33.90 12.60
CA SER A 30 -19.61 -33.40 13.08
C SER A 30 -20.08 -32.29 12.16
N ALA A 31 -21.22 -32.59 11.55
CA ALA A 31 -22.23 -31.76 10.92
C ALA A 31 -22.06 -30.23 11.02
N ASP A 32 -22.19 -29.61 9.84
CA ASP A 32 -23.18 -28.58 9.58
C ASP A 32 -23.04 -27.27 10.39
N THR A 33 -22.25 -26.36 9.83
CA THR A 33 -22.61 -24.96 9.57
C THR A 33 -21.34 -24.32 9.00
N THR A 34 -21.05 -24.58 7.72
CA THR A 34 -20.33 -23.54 6.99
C THR A 34 -21.34 -22.41 6.87
N ALA A 35 -21.22 -21.42 7.76
CA ALA A 35 -21.68 -20.08 7.43
C ALA A 35 -20.95 -19.73 6.15
N SER A 36 -21.59 -20.00 5.02
CA SER A 36 -21.37 -19.29 3.78
C SER A 36 -21.62 -17.84 4.17
N ALA A 37 -20.55 -17.17 4.62
CA ALA A 37 -20.52 -15.73 4.59
C ALA A 37 -20.86 -15.43 3.13
N ASP A 38 -22.07 -14.94 2.90
CA ASP A 38 -22.56 -14.53 1.60
C ASP A 38 -21.39 -13.85 0.91
N SER A 39 -20.91 -14.49 -0.16
CA SER A 39 -19.92 -13.97 -1.09
C SER A 39 -20.59 -12.76 -1.74
N SER A 40 -20.65 -11.65 -1.02
CA SER A 40 -21.10 -10.37 -1.52
C SER A 40 -20.11 -10.03 -2.61
N ALA A 41 -20.52 -10.15 -3.87
CA ALA A 41 -19.67 -9.92 -5.03
C ALA A 41 -18.82 -8.67 -4.79
N ILE A 42 -17.51 -8.87 -4.61
CA ILE A 42 -16.57 -7.82 -4.22
C ILE A 42 -16.58 -6.81 -5.36
N SER A 43 -17.15 -5.62 -5.14
CA SER A 43 -17.27 -4.62 -6.21
C SER A 43 -15.90 -4.00 -6.50
N PRO A 44 -15.32 -4.16 -7.70
CA PRO A 44 -14.01 -3.61 -7.99
C PRO A 44 -13.97 -2.10 -7.97
N ARG A 45 -15.06 -1.46 -8.42
CA ARG A 45 -15.22 0.00 -8.33
C ARG A 45 -15.32 0.45 -6.88
N GLY A 46 -15.95 -0.35 -6.01
CA GLY A 46 -16.02 -0.11 -4.58
C GLY A 46 -14.66 -0.22 -3.87
N ALA A 47 -13.80 -1.15 -4.30
CA ALA A 47 -12.44 -1.31 -3.78
C ALA A 47 -11.53 -0.13 -4.16
N LEU A 48 -11.65 0.36 -5.40
CA LEU A 48 -10.92 1.52 -5.90
C LEU A 48 -11.27 2.79 -5.11
N VAL A 49 -12.56 3.11 -4.97
CA VAL A 49 -13.01 4.33 -4.29
C VAL A 49 -12.53 4.37 -2.84
N ARG A 50 -12.58 3.24 -2.12
CA ARG A 50 -12.08 3.15 -0.75
C ARG A 50 -10.59 3.43 -0.67
N SER A 51 -9.80 2.91 -1.59
CA SER A 51 -8.34 3.13 -1.65
C SER A 51 -7.96 4.57 -1.99
N LEU A 52 -8.81 5.27 -2.77
CA LEU A 52 -8.60 6.69 -3.10
C LEU A 52 -8.97 7.62 -1.93
N ILE A 53 -9.92 7.22 -1.07
CA ILE A 53 -10.27 7.99 0.13
C ILE A 53 -9.20 7.81 1.20
N LEU A 54 -8.76 6.57 1.42
CA LEU A 54 -7.75 6.24 2.40
C LEU A 54 -6.78 5.21 1.78
N PRO A 55 -5.51 5.57 1.55
CA PRO A 55 -4.55 4.67 0.94
C PRO A 55 -4.47 3.35 1.71
N GLY A 56 -4.64 2.24 1.01
CA GLY A 56 -4.69 0.89 1.59
C GLY A 56 -6.07 0.41 2.07
N TRP A 57 -7.12 1.23 2.08
CA TRP A 57 -8.46 0.81 2.58
C TRP A 57 -9.24 -0.11 1.63
N GLY A 58 -9.01 -0.06 0.32
CA GLY A 58 -9.59 -1.06 -0.58
C GLY A 58 -8.99 -2.45 -0.41
N GLN A 59 -7.77 -2.56 0.12
CA GLN A 59 -7.12 -3.84 0.35
C GLN A 59 -7.77 -4.62 1.48
N THR A 60 -8.31 -3.95 2.50
CA THR A 60 -9.10 -4.61 3.56
C THR A 60 -10.43 -5.15 3.03
N TYR A 61 -11.01 -4.49 2.01
CA TYR A 61 -12.24 -4.94 1.37
C TYR A 61 -12.04 -6.20 0.51
N VAL A 62 -10.85 -6.40 -0.05
CA VAL A 62 -10.46 -7.62 -0.79
C VAL A 62 -9.83 -8.68 0.12
N GLY A 63 -9.91 -8.53 1.45
CA GLY A 63 -9.38 -9.51 2.40
C GLY A 63 -7.85 -9.55 2.51
N ALA A 64 -7.14 -8.54 2.00
CA ALA A 64 -5.68 -8.47 2.01
C ALA A 64 -5.13 -7.28 2.85
N PRO A 65 -5.42 -7.22 4.17
CA PRO A 65 -5.05 -6.07 5.02
C PRO A 65 -3.54 -5.79 5.06
N GLY A 66 -2.70 -6.83 4.92
CA GLY A 66 -1.24 -6.68 4.89
C GLY A 66 -0.74 -5.80 3.73
N ARG A 67 -1.36 -5.91 2.54
CA ARG A 67 -1.06 -5.06 1.39
C ARG A 67 -1.47 -3.61 1.65
N GLY A 68 -2.62 -3.42 2.30
CA GLY A 68 -3.12 -2.10 2.69
C GLY A 68 -2.17 -1.38 3.64
N ALA A 69 -1.62 -2.09 4.62
CA ALA A 69 -0.67 -1.53 5.59
C ALA A 69 0.61 -0.98 4.93
N ILE A 70 1.12 -1.66 3.89
CA ILE A 70 2.32 -1.22 3.15
C ILE A 70 2.05 0.11 2.45
N TYR A 71 0.94 0.22 1.71
CA TYR A 71 0.58 1.47 1.02
C TYR A 71 0.32 2.61 1.99
N PHE A 72 -0.38 2.33 3.10
CA PHE A 72 -0.63 3.32 4.13
C PHE A 72 0.68 3.84 4.73
N ALA A 73 1.62 2.96 5.09
CA ALA A 73 2.92 3.36 5.62
C ALA A 73 3.74 4.18 4.61
N ALA A 74 3.73 3.77 3.34
CA ALA A 74 4.41 4.49 2.27
C ALA A 74 3.81 5.88 2.02
N GLU A 75 2.48 6.00 2.05
CA GLU A 75 1.79 7.29 1.90
C GLU A 75 2.11 8.22 3.07
N VAL A 76 1.96 7.73 4.32
CA VAL A 76 2.26 8.51 5.53
C VAL A 76 3.72 8.96 5.52
N GLY A 77 4.65 8.09 5.12
CA GLY A 77 6.06 8.43 4.97
C GLY A 77 6.30 9.53 3.93
N SER A 78 5.63 9.45 2.79
CA SER A 78 5.73 10.45 1.72
C SER A 78 5.17 11.79 2.16
N LEU A 79 3.99 11.81 2.79
CA LEU A 79 3.36 13.02 3.33
C LEU A 79 4.20 13.67 4.43
N TRP A 80 4.82 12.87 5.31
CA TRP A 80 5.77 13.37 6.29
C TRP A 80 6.97 14.06 5.64
N MET A 81 7.50 13.50 4.54
CA MET A 81 8.58 14.12 3.79
C MET A 81 8.15 15.41 3.07
N VAL A 82 6.92 15.48 2.56
CA VAL A 82 6.35 16.74 2.05
C VAL A 82 6.31 17.80 3.15
N TYR A 83 5.79 17.44 4.32
CA TYR A 83 5.70 18.34 5.47
C TYR A 83 7.09 18.86 5.89
N LYS A 84 8.06 17.95 6.05
CA LYS A 84 9.43 18.29 6.40
C LYS A 84 10.10 19.17 5.35
N SER A 85 9.92 18.86 4.06
CA SER A 85 10.51 19.63 2.95
C SER A 85 9.92 21.03 2.88
N ARG A 86 8.62 21.20 3.15
CA ARG A 86 7.98 22.51 3.27
C ARG A 86 8.60 23.37 4.37
N GLN A 87 8.85 22.81 5.55
CA GLN A 87 9.50 23.55 6.65
C GLN A 87 10.90 24.02 6.25
N GLN A 88 11.68 23.16 5.58
CA GLN A 88 13.01 23.51 5.10
C GLN A 88 12.98 24.55 3.97
N LEU A 89 11.99 24.47 3.08
CA LEU A 89 11.78 25.44 2.02
C LEU A 89 11.42 26.82 2.59
N LEU A 90 10.53 26.87 3.59
CA LEU A 90 10.18 28.12 4.27
C LEU A 90 11.41 28.77 4.91
N ALA A 91 12.24 27.99 5.60
CA ALA A 91 13.48 28.49 6.19
C ALA A 91 14.46 29.00 5.11
N ALA A 92 14.60 28.27 4.01
CA ALA A 92 15.46 28.69 2.88
C ALA A 92 14.97 29.99 2.24
N ARG A 93 13.65 30.17 2.07
CA ARG A 93 13.05 31.40 1.53
C ARG A 93 13.20 32.60 2.46
N VAL A 94 13.19 32.39 3.78
CA VAL A 94 13.50 33.45 4.75
C VAL A 94 14.94 33.89 4.59
N LEU A 95 15.88 32.95 4.47
CA LEU A 95 17.30 33.27 4.24
C LEU A 95 17.51 33.98 2.89
N GLU A 96 16.91 33.49 1.81
CA GLU A 96 16.97 34.10 0.48
C GLU A 96 16.51 35.56 0.53
N ARG A 97 15.36 35.84 1.16
CA ARG A 97 14.89 37.22 1.35
C ARG A 97 15.89 38.09 2.10
N HIS A 98 16.47 37.59 3.19
CA HIS A 98 17.50 38.34 3.92
C HIS A 98 18.75 38.64 3.08
N LEU A 99 19.16 37.72 2.20
CA LEU A 99 20.31 37.92 1.31
C LEU A 99 20.00 38.92 0.18
N LEU A 100 18.77 38.93 -0.33
CA LEU A 100 18.29 39.93 -1.28
C LEU A 100 18.23 41.32 -0.65
N ASP A 101 17.69 41.41 0.57
CA ASP A 101 17.56 42.68 1.32
C ASP A 101 18.94 43.29 1.67
N THR A 102 19.94 42.44 1.93
CA THR A 102 21.32 42.87 2.22
C THR A 102 22.15 43.11 0.96
N GLY A 103 21.61 42.82 -0.23
CA GLY A 103 22.31 42.95 -1.52
C GLY A 103 23.44 41.93 -1.73
N VAL A 104 23.54 40.92 -0.88
CA VAL A 104 24.51 39.81 -1.05
C VAL A 104 24.10 38.93 -2.22
N LEU A 105 22.80 38.65 -2.33
CA LEU A 105 22.23 37.95 -3.48
C LEU A 105 21.66 39.01 -4.46
N PRO A 106 21.98 38.95 -5.76
CA PRO A 106 21.41 39.87 -6.74
C PRO A 106 19.88 39.75 -6.83
N ALA A 107 19.19 40.85 -7.09
CA ALA A 107 17.71 40.90 -7.14
C ALA A 107 17.06 39.93 -8.16
N ASN A 108 17.79 39.56 -9.21
CA ASN A 108 17.33 38.65 -10.25
C ASN A 108 17.82 37.22 -10.06
N ASP A 109 18.49 36.94 -8.94
CA ASP A 109 19.06 35.63 -8.66
C ASP A 109 18.27 34.91 -7.57
N ARG A 110 18.43 33.58 -7.53
CA ARG A 110 17.76 32.72 -6.55
C ARG A 110 18.77 31.92 -5.78
N LEU A 111 18.47 31.66 -4.52
CA LEU A 111 19.34 30.82 -3.73
C LEU A 111 19.18 29.35 -4.17
N ASP A 112 20.28 28.69 -4.55
CA ASP A 112 20.31 27.26 -4.92
C ASP A 112 19.65 26.35 -3.87
N LEU A 113 19.75 26.74 -2.59
CA LEU A 113 19.09 26.06 -1.49
C LEU A 113 17.56 26.09 -1.62
N VAL A 114 16.97 27.19 -2.08
CA VAL A 114 15.52 27.29 -2.30
C VAL A 114 15.11 26.40 -3.46
N ILE A 115 15.85 26.47 -4.58
CA ILE A 115 15.59 25.66 -5.79
C ILE A 115 15.61 24.16 -5.45
N SER A 116 16.66 23.70 -4.75
CA SER A 116 16.79 22.29 -4.36
C SER A 116 15.70 21.82 -3.40
N ARG A 117 15.20 22.69 -2.50
CA ARG A 117 14.10 22.34 -1.57
C ARG A 117 12.73 22.32 -2.25
N GLU A 118 12.52 23.15 -3.26
CA GLU A 118 11.33 23.10 -4.12
C GLU A 118 11.26 21.78 -4.87
N ALA A 119 12.33 21.43 -5.60
CA ALA A 119 12.42 20.17 -6.33
C ALA A 119 12.18 18.97 -5.42
N GLN A 120 12.82 18.95 -4.24
CA GLN A 120 12.62 17.89 -3.26
C GLN A 120 11.15 17.78 -2.79
N GLN A 121 10.48 18.90 -2.57
CA GLN A 121 9.06 18.89 -2.20
C GLN A 121 8.19 18.34 -3.34
N GLU A 122 8.46 18.75 -4.58
CA GLU A 122 7.73 18.30 -5.78
C GLU A 122 7.89 16.79 -6.00
N ASP A 123 9.08 16.25 -5.79
CA ASP A 123 9.34 14.80 -5.88
C ASP A 123 8.49 14.02 -4.87
N TRP A 124 8.42 14.48 -3.61
CA TRP A 124 7.63 13.80 -2.58
C TRP A 124 6.13 13.91 -2.82
N ILE A 125 5.65 15.04 -3.37
CA ILE A 125 4.24 15.19 -3.76
C ILE A 125 3.91 14.25 -4.91
N THR A 126 4.78 14.19 -5.92
CA THR A 126 4.64 13.27 -7.06
C THR A 126 4.57 11.82 -6.58
N LEU A 127 5.45 11.44 -5.66
CA LEU A 127 5.45 10.09 -5.09
C LEU A 127 4.17 9.77 -4.31
N ALA A 128 3.69 10.69 -3.46
CA ALA A 128 2.44 10.50 -2.71
C ALA A 128 1.25 10.32 -3.67
N ILE A 129 1.13 11.17 -4.68
CA ILE A 129 0.09 11.02 -5.71
C ILE A 129 0.21 9.66 -6.41
N PHE A 130 1.42 9.29 -6.83
CA PHE A 130 1.65 7.99 -7.47
C PHE A 130 1.22 6.82 -6.57
N LEU A 131 1.62 6.81 -5.30
CA LEU A 131 1.29 5.74 -4.34
C LEU A 131 -0.22 5.63 -4.11
N LEU A 132 -0.91 6.77 -3.98
CA LEU A 132 -2.36 6.82 -3.86
C LEU A 132 -3.06 6.11 -5.04
N PHE A 133 -2.70 6.48 -6.27
CA PHE A 133 -3.29 5.89 -7.47
C PHE A 133 -2.90 4.42 -7.64
N PHE A 134 -1.63 4.11 -7.38
CA PHE A 134 -1.11 2.75 -7.50
C PHE A 134 -1.79 1.80 -6.50
N SER A 135 -2.00 2.23 -5.26
CA SER A 135 -2.76 1.47 -4.26
C SER A 135 -4.19 1.17 -4.72
N GLY A 136 -4.85 2.17 -5.32
CA GLY A 136 -6.20 2.01 -5.88
C GLY A 136 -6.25 1.06 -7.07
N ALA A 137 -5.30 1.17 -8.01
CA ALA A 137 -5.19 0.27 -9.15
C ALA A 137 -4.94 -1.17 -8.70
N ASP A 138 -4.04 -1.38 -7.74
CA ASP A 138 -3.74 -2.69 -7.17
C ASP A 138 -4.96 -3.33 -6.48
N ALA A 139 -5.75 -2.53 -5.75
CA ALA A 139 -7.01 -3.00 -5.13
C ALA A 139 -8.09 -3.32 -6.19
N TYR A 140 -8.17 -2.53 -7.25
CA TYR A 140 -9.11 -2.74 -8.36
C TYR A 140 -8.81 -4.05 -9.12
N VAL A 141 -7.53 -4.32 -9.38
CA VAL A 141 -7.07 -5.58 -10.00
C VAL A 141 -7.35 -6.74 -9.06
N ALA A 142 -7.02 -6.61 -7.77
CA ALA A 142 -7.29 -7.66 -6.79
C ALA A 142 -8.77 -8.02 -6.70
N ALA A 143 -9.65 -7.02 -6.70
CA ALA A 143 -11.10 -7.24 -6.70
C ALA A 143 -11.60 -7.92 -7.98
N HIS A 144 -11.02 -7.63 -9.16
CA HIS A 144 -11.35 -8.36 -10.40
C HIS A 144 -10.92 -9.81 -10.37
N LEU A 145 -9.83 -10.11 -9.68
CA LEU A 145 -9.28 -11.47 -9.57
C LEU A 145 -9.95 -12.30 -8.46
N ALA A 146 -10.74 -11.68 -7.59
CA ALA A 146 -11.42 -12.38 -6.50
C ALA A 146 -12.29 -13.54 -7.00
N ASP A 147 -13.09 -13.31 -8.04
CA ASP A 147 -13.95 -14.34 -8.65
C ASP A 147 -13.16 -15.47 -9.36
N PHE A 148 -11.90 -15.22 -9.73
CA PHE A 148 -11.03 -16.23 -10.34
C PHE A 148 -10.44 -17.17 -9.29
N ASP A 149 -10.03 -16.63 -8.14
CA ASP A 149 -9.49 -17.42 -7.01
C ASP A 149 -10.55 -18.37 -6.42
N GLU A 150 -11.82 -17.96 -6.39
CA GLU A 150 -12.93 -18.84 -5.98
C GLU A 150 -13.14 -20.05 -6.90
N ARG A 151 -12.68 -19.99 -8.16
CA ARG A 151 -12.85 -21.06 -9.16
C ARG A 151 -11.65 -21.99 -9.23
N PHE A 152 -10.47 -21.51 -8.86
CA PHE A 152 -9.20 -22.23 -8.99
C PHE A 152 -8.40 -22.12 -7.68
N GLY A 153 -8.30 -23.23 -6.96
CA GLY A 153 -7.46 -23.33 -5.76
C GLY A 153 -6.07 -23.86 -6.10
N VAL A 154 -5.04 -23.25 -5.55
CA VAL A 154 -3.67 -23.80 -5.59
C VAL A 154 -3.25 -24.15 -4.18
N ARG A 155 -3.03 -25.45 -3.91
CA ARG A 155 -2.58 -25.94 -2.60
C ARG A 155 -1.20 -26.58 -2.73
N GLN A 156 -0.31 -26.26 -1.80
CA GLN A 156 0.94 -27.03 -1.69
C GLN A 156 0.61 -28.39 -1.08
N SER A 157 0.89 -29.45 -1.83
CA SER A 157 0.72 -30.82 -1.36
C SER A 157 1.82 -31.15 -0.36
N ALA A 158 1.49 -31.93 0.68
CA ALA A 158 2.41 -32.31 1.76
C ALA A 158 3.71 -32.98 1.27
N GLY A 159 3.74 -33.48 0.03
CA GLY A 159 4.93 -34.05 -0.62
C GLY A 159 5.80 -33.06 -1.41
N GLY A 160 5.55 -31.75 -1.32
CA GLY A 160 6.30 -30.72 -2.07
C GLY A 160 5.82 -30.51 -3.52
N GLY A 161 4.71 -31.13 -3.91
CA GLY A 161 4.04 -30.89 -5.19
C GLY A 161 3.06 -29.72 -5.13
N ILE A 162 2.69 -29.17 -6.28
CA ILE A 162 1.61 -28.18 -6.42
C ILE A 162 0.34 -28.92 -6.85
N GLU A 163 -0.72 -28.81 -6.05
CA GLU A 163 -2.05 -29.35 -6.36
C GLU A 163 -2.96 -28.21 -6.86
N LEU A 164 -3.60 -28.43 -8.00
CA LEU A 164 -4.54 -27.50 -8.61
C LEU A 164 -5.95 -28.06 -8.49
N GLU A 165 -6.83 -27.33 -7.80
CA GLU A 165 -8.24 -27.62 -7.68
C GLU A 165 -9.03 -26.69 -8.62
N ALA A 166 -9.93 -27.23 -9.44
CA ALA A 166 -10.78 -26.43 -10.33
C ALA A 166 -12.25 -26.80 -10.13
N ARG A 167 -13.10 -25.81 -9.84
CA ARG A 167 -14.54 -26.02 -9.67
C ARG A 167 -15.28 -25.73 -10.99
N ILE A 168 -15.76 -26.79 -11.63
CA ILE A 168 -16.47 -26.69 -12.92
C ILE A 168 -17.99 -26.83 -12.68
N PRO A 169 -18.81 -25.78 -12.91
CA PRO A 169 -20.25 -25.89 -12.79
C PRO A 169 -20.82 -26.70 -13.96
N VAL A 170 -21.42 -27.86 -13.66
CA VAL A 170 -22.14 -28.68 -14.65
C VAL A 170 -23.63 -28.32 -14.63
N GLY A 171 -24.06 -27.48 -15.57
CA GLY A 171 -25.47 -27.14 -15.76
C GLY A 171 -26.15 -28.16 -16.69
N VAL A 172 -27.17 -28.86 -16.21
CA VAL A 172 -28.07 -29.63 -17.09
C VAL A 172 -29.10 -28.65 -17.65
N ARG A 173 -28.92 -28.23 -18.91
CA ARG A 173 -30.00 -27.58 -19.67
C ARG A 173 -31.15 -28.59 -19.81
N ARG A 174 -32.30 -28.31 -19.18
CA ARG A 174 -33.58 -28.92 -19.53
C ARG A 174 -34.31 -28.03 -20.52
#